data_AF-A0A0B1S6D2-F1
#
_entry.id   AF-A0A0B1S6D2-F1
#
_cell.length_a   1.000
_cell.length_b   1.000
_cell.length_c   1.000
_cell.angle_alpha   90.00
_cell.angle_beta   90.00
_cell.angle_gamma   90.00
#
_symmetry.space_group_name_H-M   'P 1'
#
loop_
_entity.id
_entity.type
_entity.pdbx_description
1 polymer ?
#
loop_
_entity_poly.entity_id
_entity_poly.type
_entity_poly.pdbx_seq_one_letter_code
_entity_poly.pdbx_strand_id
1 'polypeptide(L)'
;MTENGDYNDKYKTIRDFISGIRGWSHPPQALPTRPATFAQSGITLKKIGNWFDFEAQTINASRCVQNPVAKTFEELNQAMGFVKYSIVLNIGGSVLDGSGIRDFGYVFVNKKFQPAFRAPQAERVEVIAEAERPAIIVENQGRQTWETIKDYKVRFLFKGRKF
;
A
#
# COMPACT_ATOMS: atom_id res chain seq x y z
N MET A 1 -26.57 -7.44 1.61
CA MET A 1 -26.29 -6.89 0.27
C MET A 1 -24.91 -7.34 -0.15
N THR A 2 -24.63 -7.28 -1.45
CA THR A 2 -23.32 -7.53 -2.06
C THR A 2 -22.58 -6.19 -2.25
N GLU A 3 -21.30 -6.25 -2.63
CA GLU A 3 -20.45 -5.06 -2.81
C GLU A 3 -21.00 -4.09 -3.87
N ASN A 4 -21.56 -4.60 -4.98
CA ASN A 4 -22.13 -3.76 -6.04
C ASN A 4 -23.55 -3.23 -5.72
N GLY A 5 -24.03 -3.41 -4.49
CA GLY A 5 -25.35 -2.98 -4.05
C GLY A 5 -26.49 -3.94 -4.40
N ASP A 6 -26.21 -5.09 -5.01
CA ASP A 6 -27.25 -6.09 -5.28
C ASP A 6 -27.67 -6.85 -4.01
N TYR A 7 -28.91 -7.33 -3.98
CA TYR A 7 -29.41 -8.15 -2.89
C TYR A 7 -29.02 -9.63 -3.08
N ASN A 8 -28.75 -10.29 -1.96
CA ASN A 8 -28.44 -11.72 -1.87
C ASN A 8 -29.44 -12.44 -0.95
N ASP A 9 -29.34 -13.76 -0.85
CA ASP A 9 -30.29 -14.55 -0.06
C ASP A 9 -30.26 -14.13 1.42
N LYS A 10 -29.07 -13.86 1.98
CA LYS A 10 -28.94 -13.31 3.33
C LYS A 10 -29.76 -12.02 3.52
N TYR A 11 -29.71 -11.10 2.56
CA TYR A 11 -30.52 -9.87 2.61
C TYR A 11 -32.01 -10.19 2.57
N LYS A 12 -32.46 -11.08 1.68
CA LYS A 12 -33.87 -11.49 1.58
C LYS A 12 -34.36 -12.13 2.87
N THR A 13 -33.60 -13.05 3.45
CA THR A 13 -33.96 -13.70 4.72
C THR A 13 -34.16 -12.70 5.85
N ILE A 14 -33.25 -11.72 6.00
CA ILE A 14 -33.38 -10.66 7.01
C ILE A 14 -34.61 -9.79 6.71
N ARG A 15 -34.81 -9.41 5.44
CA ARG A 15 -35.98 -8.63 5.00
C ARG A 15 -37.29 -9.34 5.34
N ASP A 16 -37.39 -10.63 5.05
CA ASP A 16 -38.61 -11.40 5.24
C ASP A 16 -38.90 -11.60 6.73
N PHE A 17 -37.87 -11.80 7.55
CA PHE A 17 -37.98 -11.79 9.01
C PHE A 17 -38.57 -10.46 9.52
N ILE A 18 -38.01 -9.33 9.09
CA ILE A 18 -38.50 -7.99 9.50
C ILE A 18 -39.95 -7.77 9.03
N SER A 19 -40.30 -8.25 7.84
CA SER A 19 -41.67 -8.15 7.31
C SER A 19 -42.71 -8.93 8.14
N GLY A 20 -42.28 -9.92 8.92
CA GLY A 20 -43.15 -10.70 9.81
C GLY A 20 -43.43 -10.04 11.17
N ILE A 21 -42.77 -8.91 11.48
CA ILE A 21 -42.93 -8.23 12.77
C ILE A 21 -44.29 -7.52 12.84
N ARG A 22 -45.18 -7.99 13.73
CA ARG A 22 -46.52 -7.41 13.92
C ARG A 22 -46.44 -5.98 14.45
N GLY A 23 -47.19 -5.07 13.83
CA GLY A 23 -47.26 -3.66 14.26
C GLY A 23 -46.03 -2.82 13.88
N TRP A 24 -45.14 -3.34 13.04
CA TRP A 24 -43.99 -2.60 12.57
C TRP A 24 -44.41 -1.42 11.67
N SER A 25 -44.01 -0.19 12.03
CA SER A 25 -44.44 1.03 11.35
C SER A 25 -43.79 1.25 9.97
N HIS A 26 -42.71 0.51 9.67
CA HIS A 26 -41.92 0.67 8.45
C HIS A 26 -41.60 -0.67 7.79
N PRO A 27 -42.62 -1.44 7.35
CA PRO A 27 -42.39 -2.73 6.71
C PRO A 27 -41.48 -2.58 5.48
N PRO A 28 -40.62 -3.57 5.19
CA PRO A 28 -39.70 -3.47 4.07
C PRO A 28 -40.45 -3.28 2.74
N GLN A 29 -40.00 -2.31 1.94
CA GLN A 29 -40.55 -2.07 0.62
C GLN A 29 -40.17 -3.17 -0.37
N ALA A 30 -40.74 -3.12 -1.58
CA ALA A 30 -40.36 -3.99 -2.68
C ALA A 30 -38.85 -3.90 -2.97
N LEU A 31 -38.26 -5.01 -3.43
CA LEU A 31 -36.86 -5.01 -3.81
C LEU A 31 -36.66 -4.08 -5.02
N PRO A 32 -35.63 -3.21 -5.01
CA PRO A 32 -35.30 -2.41 -6.18
C PRO A 32 -34.81 -3.30 -7.32
N THR A 33 -34.81 -2.77 -8.54
CA THR A 33 -34.19 -3.43 -9.69
C THR A 33 -32.72 -3.68 -9.41
N ARG A 34 -32.22 -4.85 -9.81
CA ARG A 34 -30.82 -5.20 -9.63
C ARG A 34 -29.91 -4.26 -10.45
N PRO A 35 -28.71 -3.91 -9.94
CA PRO A 35 -27.72 -3.20 -10.72
C PRO A 35 -27.37 -3.97 -12.01
N ALA A 36 -27.36 -3.29 -13.15
CA ALA A 36 -26.92 -3.89 -14.40
C ALA A 36 -25.40 -4.08 -14.41
N THR A 37 -24.93 -5.19 -14.97
CA THR A 37 -23.50 -5.46 -15.19
C THR A 37 -23.23 -5.68 -16.67
N PHE A 38 -22.00 -5.38 -17.10
CA PHE A 38 -21.53 -5.70 -18.44
C PHE A 38 -20.14 -6.33 -18.36
N ALA A 39 -19.81 -7.19 -19.33
CA ALA A 39 -18.50 -7.77 -19.46
C ALA A 39 -17.66 -6.95 -20.45
N GLN A 40 -16.49 -6.49 -20.01
CA GLN A 40 -15.50 -5.85 -20.86
C GLN A 40 -14.35 -6.81 -21.12
N SER A 41 -14.08 -7.10 -22.40
CA SER A 41 -13.00 -8.00 -22.83
C SER A 41 -12.06 -7.29 -23.82
N GLY A 42 -10.88 -7.88 -24.08
CA GLY A 42 -9.94 -7.38 -25.08
C GLY A 42 -9.13 -6.13 -24.68
N ILE A 43 -9.07 -5.81 -23.39
CA ILE A 43 -8.28 -4.67 -22.91
C ILE A 43 -6.79 -5.01 -22.97
N THR A 44 -6.08 -4.33 -23.86
CA THR A 44 -4.62 -4.43 -23.98
C THR A 44 -3.98 -3.24 -23.28
N LEU A 45 -3.12 -3.52 -22.30
CA LEU A 45 -2.35 -2.49 -21.60
C LEU A 45 -1.01 -2.26 -22.31
N LYS A 46 -0.64 -0.99 -22.49
CA LYS A 46 0.69 -0.60 -22.97
C LYS A 46 1.48 0.00 -21.82
N LYS A 47 2.72 -0.46 -21.63
CA LYS A 47 3.65 0.12 -20.65
C LYS A 47 3.98 1.57 -21.03
N ILE A 48 3.65 2.52 -20.15
CA ILE A 48 3.93 3.96 -20.35
C ILE A 48 5.28 4.40 -19.75
N GLY A 49 5.86 3.60 -18.87
CA GLY A 49 7.11 3.89 -18.19
C GLY A 49 7.30 3.02 -16.96
N ASN A 50 8.39 3.26 -16.22
CA ASN A 50 8.62 2.74 -14.87
C ASN A 50 8.54 3.87 -13.83
N TRP A 51 8.60 3.52 -12.54
CA TRP A 51 8.52 4.49 -11.44
C TRP A 51 9.53 5.63 -11.57
N PHE A 52 10.77 5.35 -11.95
CA PHE A 52 11.82 6.36 -12.07
C PHE A 52 11.62 7.28 -13.27
N ASP A 53 10.95 6.81 -14.33
CA ASP A 53 10.57 7.67 -15.46
C ASP A 53 9.49 8.67 -15.01
N PHE A 54 8.52 8.19 -14.22
CA PHE A 54 7.47 9.03 -13.64
C PHE A 54 8.02 10.01 -12.60
N GLU A 55 8.91 9.54 -11.72
CA GLU A 55 9.55 10.36 -10.70
C GLU A 55 10.26 11.56 -11.33
N ALA A 56 11.08 11.34 -12.35
CA ALA A 56 11.83 12.39 -13.03
C ALA A 56 10.93 13.48 -13.64
N GLN A 57 9.66 13.16 -13.93
CA GLN A 57 8.69 14.09 -14.52
C GLN A 57 7.79 14.77 -13.48
N THR A 58 7.62 14.19 -12.29
CA THR A 58 6.55 14.59 -11.35
C THR A 58 7.03 14.95 -9.95
N ILE A 59 8.20 14.46 -9.53
CA ILE A 59 8.79 14.76 -8.22
C ILE A 59 9.94 15.74 -8.41
N ASN A 60 9.73 16.99 -7.99
CA ASN A 60 10.76 18.01 -7.94
C ASN A 60 11.41 18.08 -6.53
N ALA A 61 12.51 18.82 -6.41
CA ALA A 61 13.29 18.89 -5.18
C ALA A 61 12.49 19.42 -3.97
N SER A 62 11.45 20.22 -4.17
CA SER A 62 10.61 20.73 -3.08
C SER A 62 9.72 19.66 -2.43
N ARG A 63 9.59 18.48 -3.05
CA ARG A 63 8.89 17.33 -2.50
C ARG A 63 9.81 16.30 -1.84
N CYS A 64 11.11 16.58 -1.78
CA CYS A 64 12.10 15.73 -1.13
C CYS A 64 12.46 16.28 0.24
N VAL A 65 12.40 15.44 1.27
CA VAL A 65 12.87 15.77 2.63
C VAL A 65 14.19 15.05 2.88
N GLN A 66 15.25 15.82 3.11
CA GLN A 66 16.54 15.27 3.53
C GLN A 66 16.54 15.10 5.05
N ASN A 67 16.87 13.90 5.53
CA ASN A 67 16.94 13.63 6.96
C ASN A 67 17.96 12.49 7.23
N PRO A 68 18.76 12.57 8.32
CA PRO A 68 19.65 11.47 8.70
C PRO A 68 18.94 10.15 8.98
N VAL A 69 17.66 10.19 9.37
CA VAL A 69 16.83 9.03 9.65
C VAL A 69 15.56 9.08 8.80
N ALA A 70 15.09 7.93 8.34
CA ALA A 70 13.86 7.85 7.59
C ALA A 70 12.67 8.35 8.42
N LYS A 71 11.95 9.33 7.87
CA LYS A 71 10.71 9.85 8.45
C LYS A 71 9.53 8.91 8.17
N THR A 72 8.57 8.85 9.09
CA THR A 72 7.32 8.12 8.84
C THR A 72 6.47 8.85 7.78
N PHE A 73 5.47 8.17 7.24
CA PHE A 73 4.47 8.76 6.35
C PHE A 73 3.83 10.03 6.96
N GLU A 74 3.47 9.97 8.23
CA GLU A 74 2.84 11.07 8.98
C GLU A 74 3.80 12.25 9.14
N GLU A 75 5.08 12.01 9.44
CA GLU A 75 6.11 13.05 9.54
C GLU A 75 6.44 13.72 8.20
N LEU A 76 6.08 13.08 7.09
CA LEU A 76 6.16 13.61 5.73
C LEU A 76 4.83 14.23 5.27
N ASN A 77 3.81 14.27 6.13
CA ASN A 77 2.46 14.71 5.82
C ASN A 77 1.85 13.94 4.62
N GLN A 78 2.15 12.64 4.51
CA GLN A 78 1.64 11.74 3.48
C GLN A 78 0.75 10.67 4.12
N ALA A 79 -0.57 10.76 3.95
CA ALA A 79 -1.48 9.88 4.67
C ALA A 79 -1.56 8.46 4.10
N MET A 80 -1.41 8.28 2.77
CA MET A 80 -1.72 7.04 2.04
C MET A 80 -0.81 6.86 0.81
N GLY A 81 -0.89 5.70 0.15
CA GLY A 81 -0.19 5.45 -1.11
C GLY A 81 1.28 5.13 -0.89
N PHE A 82 2.17 5.81 -1.62
CA PHE A 82 3.57 5.45 -1.72
C PHE A 82 4.52 6.56 -1.25
N VAL A 83 5.62 6.17 -0.60
CA VAL A 83 6.75 7.05 -0.28
C VAL A 83 8.05 6.39 -0.73
N LYS A 84 8.91 7.13 -1.41
CA LYS A 84 10.26 6.66 -1.77
C LYS A 84 11.28 7.13 -0.74
N TYR A 85 12.05 6.18 -0.22
CA TYR A 85 13.24 6.41 0.60
C TYR A 85 14.47 6.06 -0.21
N SER A 86 15.46 6.95 -0.27
CA SER A 86 16.70 6.71 -1.03
C SER A 86 17.91 7.24 -0.29
N ILE A 87 19.03 6.53 -0.37
CA ILE A 87 20.31 6.91 0.23
C ILE A 87 21.44 6.68 -0.79
N VAL A 88 22.58 7.34 -0.59
CA VAL A 88 23.83 7.06 -1.31
C VAL A 88 24.72 6.27 -0.38
N LEU A 89 25.15 5.08 -0.78
CA LEU A 89 26.08 4.28 0.01
C LEU A 89 27.53 4.67 -0.34
N ASN A 90 28.35 4.89 0.69
CA ASN A 90 29.77 5.22 0.51
C ASN A 90 30.64 3.99 0.24
N ILE A 91 30.16 2.80 0.59
CA ILE A 91 30.88 1.52 0.44
C ILE A 91 29.90 0.50 -0.11
N GLY A 92 30.40 -0.37 -1.00
CA GLY A 92 29.62 -1.44 -1.58
C GLY A 92 29.36 -2.62 -0.64
N GLY A 93 28.22 -3.29 -0.78
CA GLY A 93 27.91 -4.57 -0.14
C GLY A 93 27.25 -4.46 1.24
N SER A 94 25.93 -4.24 1.29
CA SER A 94 25.20 -4.10 2.56
C SER A 94 23.90 -4.90 2.59
N VAL A 95 23.66 -5.60 3.69
CA VAL A 95 22.32 -6.15 3.99
C VAL A 95 21.37 -5.00 4.29
N LEU A 96 20.24 -4.93 3.59
CA LEU A 96 19.17 -3.99 3.92
C LEU A 96 18.31 -4.58 5.05
N ASP A 97 18.29 -3.87 6.17
CA ASP A 97 17.35 -4.12 7.27
C ASP A 97 16.04 -3.38 6.98
N GLY A 98 15.00 -4.16 6.68
CA GLY A 98 13.65 -3.70 6.38
C GLY A 98 12.68 -3.90 7.55
N SER A 99 13.16 -4.23 8.76
CA SER A 99 12.32 -4.48 9.94
C SER A 99 11.39 -3.31 10.31
N GLY A 100 11.72 -2.09 9.90
CA GLY A 100 10.88 -0.91 10.10
C GLY A 100 9.94 -0.58 8.94
N ILE A 101 9.91 -1.37 7.87
CA ILE A 101 9.00 -1.17 6.72
C ILE A 101 7.58 -1.59 7.11
N ARG A 102 6.63 -0.71 6.81
CA ARG A 102 5.20 -0.99 6.93
C ARG A 102 4.48 -0.32 5.75
N ASP A 103 3.77 -1.04 4.89
CA ASP A 103 3.43 -2.47 4.95
C ASP A 103 4.22 -3.33 3.95
N PHE A 104 4.47 -2.77 2.77
CA PHE A 104 5.18 -3.42 1.68
C PHE A 104 6.25 -2.48 1.11
N GLY A 105 7.46 -2.99 0.88
CA GLY A 105 8.61 -2.22 0.40
C GLY A 105 9.19 -2.80 -0.89
N TYR A 106 9.05 -2.09 -2.01
CA TYR A 106 9.68 -2.44 -3.28
C TYR A 106 11.11 -1.92 -3.28
N VAL A 107 12.09 -2.83 -3.32
CA VAL A 107 13.51 -2.49 -3.26
C VAL A 107 14.05 -2.31 -4.68
N PHE A 108 14.84 -1.26 -4.87
CA PHE A 108 15.53 -0.98 -6.11
C PHE A 108 16.98 -0.62 -5.84
N VAL A 109 17.85 -1.10 -6.71
CA VAL A 109 19.26 -0.78 -6.73
C VAL A 109 19.62 -0.37 -8.14
N ASN A 110 20.14 0.84 -8.30
CA ASN A 110 20.40 1.42 -9.62
C ASN A 110 19.21 1.29 -10.59
N LYS A 111 18.02 1.60 -10.06
CA LYS A 111 16.72 1.53 -10.76
C LYS A 111 16.28 0.13 -11.20
N LYS A 112 17.00 -0.93 -10.82
CA LYS A 112 16.63 -2.32 -11.05
C LYS A 112 15.92 -2.89 -9.83
N PHE A 113 14.81 -3.58 -10.05
CA PHE A 113 14.04 -4.20 -8.97
C PHE A 113 14.84 -5.32 -8.30
N GLN A 114 14.72 -5.40 -6.98
CA GLN A 114 15.28 -6.42 -6.10
C GLN A 114 14.14 -7.05 -5.30
N PRO A 115 14.36 -8.16 -4.55
CA PRO A 115 13.33 -8.76 -3.71
C PRO A 115 12.67 -7.72 -2.77
N ALA A 116 11.35 -7.80 -2.66
CA ALA A 116 10.56 -6.86 -1.85
C ALA A 116 10.50 -7.27 -0.37
N PHE A 117 10.30 -6.28 0.49
CA PHE A 117 9.96 -6.49 1.89
C PHE A 117 8.43 -6.54 2.05
N ARG A 118 7.95 -7.49 2.84
CA ARG A 118 6.54 -7.55 3.26
C ARG A 118 6.49 -7.79 4.76
N ALA A 119 5.93 -6.86 5.51
CA ALA A 119 5.67 -7.08 6.93
C ALA A 119 4.54 -8.12 7.11
N PRO A 120 4.60 -9.02 8.11
CA PRO A 120 5.70 -9.24 9.07
C PRO A 120 6.73 -10.27 8.58
N GLN A 121 6.66 -10.71 7.32
CA GLN A 121 7.34 -11.91 6.83
C GLN A 121 8.82 -11.70 6.46
N ALA A 122 9.21 -10.50 6.03
CA ALA A 122 10.56 -10.20 5.58
C ALA A 122 11.17 -9.04 6.38
N GLU A 123 12.20 -9.34 7.18
CA GLU A 123 12.93 -8.34 7.95
C GLU A 123 14.26 -7.93 7.31
N ARG A 124 14.84 -8.80 6.46
CA ARG A 124 16.17 -8.59 5.87
C ARG A 124 16.19 -9.05 4.41
N VAL A 125 16.82 -8.24 3.56
CA VAL A 125 17.14 -8.59 2.18
C VAL A 125 18.61 -8.30 1.98
N GLU A 126 19.37 -9.29 1.52
CA GLU A 126 20.74 -9.08 1.10
C GLU A 126 20.74 -8.27 -0.18
N VAL A 127 21.44 -7.14 -0.15
CA VAL A 127 21.56 -6.28 -1.31
C VAL A 127 23.03 -6.06 -1.60
N ILE A 128 23.52 -6.77 -2.61
CA ILE A 128 24.84 -6.52 -3.15
C ILE A 128 24.73 -5.25 -4.00
N ALA A 129 25.19 -4.14 -3.45
CA ALA A 129 25.18 -2.84 -4.12
C ALA A 129 26.58 -2.25 -4.02
N GLU A 130 27.35 -2.21 -5.11
CA GLU A 130 28.71 -1.63 -5.13
C GLU A 130 28.66 -0.13 -5.45
N ALA A 131 28.76 0.74 -4.44
CA ALA A 131 28.73 2.21 -4.62
C ALA A 131 27.48 2.73 -5.36
N GLU A 132 26.30 2.26 -4.96
CA GLU A 132 25.03 2.54 -5.64
C GLU A 132 24.04 3.33 -4.77
N ARG A 133 22.94 3.78 -5.42
CA ARG A 133 21.83 4.50 -4.80
C ARG A 133 20.65 3.56 -4.56
N PRO A 134 20.61 2.79 -3.46
CA PRO A 134 19.43 2.00 -3.14
C PRO A 134 18.22 2.93 -2.90
N ALA A 135 17.08 2.49 -3.39
CA ALA A 135 15.79 3.12 -3.15
C ALA A 135 14.78 2.07 -2.70
N ILE A 136 13.95 2.42 -1.74
CA ILE A 136 12.81 1.60 -1.31
C ILE A 136 11.56 2.44 -1.49
N ILE A 137 10.63 1.93 -2.29
CA ILE A 137 9.29 2.51 -2.40
C ILE A 137 8.42 1.75 -1.42
N VAL A 138 7.93 2.43 -0.39
CA VAL A 138 7.05 1.82 0.61
C VAL A 138 5.61 2.16 0.28
N GLU A 139 4.75 1.15 0.35
CA GLU A 139 3.31 1.25 0.19
C GLU A 139 2.63 1.15 1.56
N ASN A 140 1.74 2.09 1.84
CA ASN A 140 0.78 2.02 2.93
C ASN A 140 -0.50 1.33 2.44
N GLN A 141 -0.72 0.08 2.87
CA GLN A 141 -1.84 -0.77 2.44
C GLN A 141 -3.09 -0.61 3.32
N GLY A 142 -3.09 0.41 4.17
CA GLY A 142 -4.16 0.68 5.12
C GLY A 142 -3.65 0.62 6.55
N ARG A 143 -4.19 1.48 7.42
CA ARG A 143 -3.90 1.44 8.85
C ARG A 143 -4.76 0.38 9.52
N GLN A 144 -4.19 -0.25 10.55
CA GLN A 144 -4.94 -1.12 11.43
C GLN A 144 -6.15 -0.38 12.04
N THR A 145 -7.32 -1.03 12.01
CA THR A 145 -8.60 -0.45 12.48
C THR A 145 -9.14 -1.13 13.74
N TRP A 146 -8.44 -2.13 14.26
CA TRP A 146 -8.80 -2.92 15.44
C TRP A 146 -7.63 -2.97 16.44
N GLU A 147 -7.89 -3.01 17.74
CA GLU A 147 -6.92 -2.97 18.87
C GLU A 147 -6.09 -1.69 19.06
N THR A 148 -5.60 -1.05 17.99
CA THR A 148 -4.87 0.21 18.10
C THR A 148 -4.96 1.05 16.84
N ILE A 149 -5.07 2.37 17.01
CA ILE A 149 -5.00 3.37 15.94
C ILE A 149 -3.56 3.80 15.63
N LYS A 150 -2.61 3.43 16.50
CA LYS A 150 -1.20 3.86 16.39
C LYS A 150 -0.45 2.93 15.45
N ASP A 151 -0.68 3.12 14.16
CA ASP A 151 -0.03 2.36 13.09
C ASP A 151 0.71 3.31 12.13
N TYR A 152 1.80 3.88 12.65
CA TYR A 152 2.70 4.73 11.86
C TYR A 152 3.39 3.91 10.78
N LYS A 153 3.38 4.43 9.55
CA LYS A 153 3.95 3.73 8.41
C LYS A 153 5.39 4.14 8.22
N VAL A 154 6.26 3.13 8.23
CA VAL A 154 7.73 3.24 8.29
C VAL A 154 8.23 3.81 9.62
N ARG A 155 9.19 3.13 10.25
CA ARG A 155 9.83 3.63 11.48
C ARG A 155 11.35 3.60 11.45
N PHE A 156 11.94 2.66 10.71
CA PHE A 156 13.39 2.51 10.57
C PHE A 156 13.72 1.92 9.21
N LEU A 157 14.66 2.55 8.51
CA LEU A 157 15.22 2.04 7.27
C LEU A 157 16.74 2.25 7.37
N PHE A 158 17.50 1.20 7.05
CA PHE A 158 18.96 1.17 6.90
C PHE A 158 19.77 1.09 8.22
N LYS A 159 20.34 -0.09 8.49
CA LYS A 159 21.56 -0.25 9.31
C LYS A 159 22.66 -0.82 8.42
N GLY A 160 23.58 0.02 7.96
CA GLY A 160 24.81 -0.47 7.36
C GLY A 160 25.64 -1.18 8.43
N ARG A 161 25.76 -2.50 8.35
CA ARG A 161 26.78 -3.23 9.13
C ARG A 161 28.02 -3.38 8.25
N LYS A 162 29.16 -2.99 8.78
CA LYS A 162 30.46 -3.43 8.27
C LYS A 162 30.61 -4.92 8.60
N PHE A 163 31.03 -5.71 7.61
CA PHE A 163 31.77 -6.94 7.89
C PHE A 163 33.26 -6.61 7.89
#